data_AF-A0AA36LNF3-F1
#
_entry.id   AF-A0AA36LNF3-F1
#
_cell.length_a   1.000
_cell.length_b   1.000
_cell.length_c   1.000
_cell.angle_alpha   90.00
_cell.angle_beta   90.00
_cell.angle_gamma   90.00
#
_symmetry.space_group_name_H-M   'P 1'
#
loop_
_entity.id
_entity.type
_entity.pdbx_description
1 polymer ?
#
loop_
_entity_poly.entity_id
_entity_poly.type
_entity_poly.pdbx_seq_one_letter_code
_entity_poly.pdbx_strand_id
1 'polypeptide(L)'
;MKTSLGLLEVSGLALAIGAADAMAKAASVTLIGIEQTKGSGWMLIRLTGDVASVQAAISTGAAFAEQHHGLVSHAVLARPADSLMAYWQTPAADITAKAPAEAEAVIEAAEVISAEETEEAEETASADTASDDAPDTAAGSDNVSIDKDSADKNRIDKERTESEAPPAPRVSCNLCLDPACRRHKGEPRFRCIHLGKRGKV
;
A
#
# COMPACT_ATOMS: atom_id res chain seq x y z
N MET A 1 10.81 -16.74 27.43
CA MET A 1 11.82 -16.16 26.50
C MET A 1 11.57 -14.65 26.43
N LYS A 2 12.60 -13.80 26.35
CA LYS A 2 12.40 -12.36 26.15
C LYS A 2 12.09 -12.10 24.68
N THR A 3 11.05 -11.34 24.39
CA THR A 3 10.64 -10.98 23.03
C THR A 3 11.54 -9.87 22.49
N SER A 4 11.83 -9.94 21.19
CA SER A 4 12.56 -8.91 20.45
C SER A 4 11.61 -7.81 19.99
N LEU A 5 12.15 -6.62 19.72
CA LEU A 5 11.41 -5.45 19.26
C LEU A 5 11.94 -5.00 17.90
N GLY A 6 11.05 -4.89 16.92
CA GLY A 6 11.31 -4.32 15.61
C GLY A 6 10.71 -2.92 15.49
N LEU A 7 11.46 -2.01 14.88
CA LEU A 7 11.08 -0.64 14.61
C LEU A 7 11.33 -0.31 13.14
N LEU A 8 10.31 0.16 12.42
CA LEU A 8 10.44 0.64 11.04
C LEU A 8 9.76 2.00 10.93
N GLU A 9 10.53 3.03 10.57
CA GLU A 9 10.02 4.37 10.33
C GLU A 9 9.96 4.66 8.84
N VAL A 10 8.80 5.13 8.38
CA VAL A 10 8.54 5.44 6.97
C VAL A 10 7.81 6.76 6.81
N SER A 11 7.88 7.37 5.62
CA SER A 11 7.14 8.58 5.29
C SER A 11 5.74 8.25 4.79
N GLY A 12 4.72 8.68 5.54
CA GLY A 12 3.32 8.60 5.17
C GLY A 12 2.59 7.36 5.69
N LEU A 13 1.32 7.54 6.09
CA LEU A 13 0.47 6.49 6.65
C LEU A 13 0.17 5.36 5.67
N ALA A 14 -0.10 5.67 4.40
CA ALA A 14 -0.39 4.65 3.40
C ALA A 14 0.79 3.69 3.19
N LEU A 15 2.02 4.23 3.12
CA LEU A 15 3.23 3.43 3.03
C LEU A 15 3.43 2.60 4.30
N ALA A 16 3.14 3.17 5.48
CA ALA A 16 3.26 2.46 6.74
C ALA A 16 2.32 1.25 6.83
N ILE A 17 1.09 1.39 6.36
CA ILE A 17 0.12 0.29 6.32
C ILE A 17 0.59 -0.81 5.35
N GLY A 18 1.04 -0.44 4.15
CA GLY A 18 1.55 -1.41 3.17
C GLY A 18 2.80 -2.14 3.67
N ALA A 19 3.73 -1.43 4.29
CA ALA A 19 4.92 -2.03 4.89
C ALA A 19 4.53 -2.96 6.07
N ALA A 20 3.59 -2.56 6.92
CA ALA A 20 3.10 -3.38 8.02
C ALA A 20 2.49 -4.71 7.54
N ASP A 21 1.67 -4.67 6.48
CA ASP A 21 1.11 -5.87 5.85
C ASP A 21 2.20 -6.79 5.29
N ALA A 22 3.18 -6.23 4.55
CA ALA A 22 4.30 -6.99 4.02
C ALA A 22 5.14 -7.64 5.13
N MET A 23 5.41 -6.92 6.23
CA MET A 23 6.15 -7.43 7.39
C MET A 23 5.42 -8.58 8.08
N ALA A 24 4.11 -8.44 8.32
CA ALA A 24 3.31 -9.46 8.99
C ALA A 24 3.14 -10.74 8.15
N LYS A 25 3.18 -10.62 6.82
CA LYS A 25 3.17 -11.78 5.90
C LYS A 25 4.54 -12.46 5.77
N ALA A 26 5.63 -11.75 6.00
CA ALA A 26 6.98 -12.26 5.81
C ALA A 26 7.47 -13.17 6.95
N ALA A 27 7.01 -12.95 8.18
CA ALA A 27 7.46 -13.70 9.34
C ALA A 27 6.42 -13.73 10.47
N SER A 28 6.59 -14.63 11.42
CA SER A 28 5.72 -14.76 12.60
C SER A 28 6.01 -13.64 13.61
N VAL A 29 5.42 -12.47 13.39
CA VAL A 29 5.54 -11.29 14.26
C VAL A 29 4.18 -10.74 14.65
N THR A 30 4.11 -10.09 15.81
CA THR A 30 2.92 -9.38 16.28
C THR A 30 3.12 -7.89 16.11
N LEU A 31 2.26 -7.24 15.30
CA LEU A 31 2.24 -5.79 15.16
C LEU A 31 1.67 -5.17 16.45
N ILE A 32 2.46 -4.32 17.11
CA ILE A 32 2.02 -3.60 18.33
C ILE A 32 1.20 -2.38 17.92
N GLY A 33 1.63 -1.68 16.86
CA GLY A 33 0.94 -0.49 16.39
C GLY A 33 1.72 0.30 15.35
N ILE A 34 1.04 1.29 14.77
CA ILE A 34 1.59 2.30 13.88
C ILE A 34 1.33 3.66 14.51
N GLU A 35 2.40 4.41 14.77
CA GLU A 35 2.35 5.68 15.49
C GLU A 35 2.80 6.83 14.61
N GLN A 36 2.17 7.98 14.77
CA GLN A 36 2.61 9.22 14.13
C GLN A 36 3.81 9.77 14.90
N THR A 37 4.91 10.07 14.21
CA THR A 37 6.03 10.75 14.85
C THR A 37 5.87 12.26 14.76
N LYS A 38 6.70 13.02 15.51
CA LYS A 38 6.57 14.47 15.60
C LYS A 38 7.11 15.15 14.34
N GLY A 39 6.21 15.41 13.39
CA GLY A 39 6.49 16.19 12.19
C GLY A 39 6.82 15.36 10.95
N SER A 40 7.00 16.04 9.81
CA SER A 40 7.41 15.46 8.51
C SER A 40 6.49 14.39 7.89
N GLY A 41 5.38 14.06 8.54
CA GLY A 41 4.46 13.00 8.09
C GLY A 41 5.05 11.60 8.22
N TRP A 42 5.98 11.41 9.16
CA TRP A 42 6.62 10.13 9.43
C TRP A 42 5.77 9.26 10.36
N MET A 43 5.87 7.96 10.14
CA MET A 43 5.10 6.93 10.80
C MET A 43 6.04 5.84 11.29
N LEU A 44 5.91 5.44 12.55
CA LEU A 44 6.69 4.39 13.17
C LEU A 44 5.84 3.14 13.33
N ILE A 45 6.28 2.04 12.72
CA ILE A 45 5.68 0.72 12.87
C ILE A 45 6.48 -0.05 13.92
N ARG A 46 5.76 -0.67 14.86
CA ARG A 46 6.34 -1.37 16.01
C ARG A 46 5.82 -2.80 16.01
N LEU A 47 6.73 -3.76 16.13
CA LEU A 47 6.39 -5.18 16.12
C LEU A 47 7.24 -5.98 17.11
N THR A 48 6.73 -7.11 17.56
CA THR A 48 7.45 -8.04 18.45
C THR A 48 7.47 -9.45 17.88
N GLY A 49 8.44 -10.24 18.32
CA GLY A 49 8.58 -11.64 17.93
C GLY A 49 9.85 -12.25 18.51
N ASP A 50 10.29 -13.37 17.94
CA ASP A 50 11.66 -13.85 18.14
C ASP A 50 12.65 -13.02 17.30
N VAL A 51 13.94 -13.13 17.61
CA VAL A 51 14.98 -12.30 16.97
C VAL A 51 14.99 -12.52 15.45
N ALA A 52 14.83 -13.77 15.01
CA ALA A 52 14.90 -14.15 13.60
C ALA A 52 13.69 -13.63 12.80
N SER A 53 12.47 -13.79 13.33
CA SER A 53 11.25 -13.30 12.67
C SER A 53 11.23 -11.78 12.62
N VAL A 54 11.65 -11.10 13.70
CA VAL A 54 11.75 -9.64 13.71
C VAL A 54 12.76 -9.15 12.67
N GLN A 55 13.92 -9.80 12.56
CA GLN A 55 14.93 -9.45 11.56
C GLN A 55 14.40 -9.64 10.12
N ALA A 56 13.74 -10.77 9.86
CA ALA A 56 13.15 -11.07 8.55
C ALA A 56 12.02 -10.10 8.17
N ALA A 57 11.12 -9.80 9.13
CA ALA A 57 10.06 -8.82 8.95
C ALA A 57 10.64 -7.44 8.63
N ILE A 58 11.56 -6.92 9.46
CA ILE A 58 12.16 -5.59 9.25
C ILE A 58 12.91 -5.52 7.92
N SER A 59 13.65 -6.56 7.52
CA SER A 59 14.32 -6.60 6.22
C SER A 59 13.33 -6.48 5.06
N THR A 60 12.19 -7.17 5.15
CA THR A 60 11.15 -7.13 4.12
C THR A 60 10.46 -5.76 4.07
N GLY A 61 10.11 -5.21 5.24
CA GLY A 61 9.48 -3.89 5.34
C GLY A 61 10.40 -2.76 4.89
N ALA A 62 11.70 -2.83 5.20
CA ALA A 62 12.69 -1.87 4.75
C ALA A 62 12.82 -1.88 3.21
N ALA A 63 12.94 -3.06 2.60
CA ALA A 63 13.00 -3.19 1.14
C ALA A 63 11.73 -2.65 0.46
N PHE A 64 10.55 -2.95 1.02
CA PHE A 64 9.28 -2.39 0.54
C PHE A 64 9.28 -0.85 0.62
N ALA A 65 9.69 -0.29 1.76
CA ALA A 65 9.75 1.16 1.94
C ALA A 65 10.79 1.85 1.03
N GLU A 66 11.93 1.21 0.75
CA GLU A 66 12.95 1.68 -0.18
C GLU A 66 12.42 1.73 -1.62
N GLN A 67 11.71 0.69 -2.07
CA GLN A 67 11.09 0.63 -3.38
C GLN A 67 10.10 1.79 -3.60
N HIS A 68 9.46 2.25 -2.53
CA HIS A 68 8.53 3.38 -2.54
C HIS A 68 9.17 4.73 -2.15
N HIS A 69 10.50 4.80 -2.06
CA HIS A 69 11.26 6.01 -1.70
C HIS A 69 10.82 6.68 -0.39
N GLY A 70 10.37 5.88 0.58
CA GLY A 70 9.82 6.39 1.84
C GLY A 70 10.41 5.74 3.08
N LEU A 71 11.50 4.99 2.98
CA LEU A 71 12.25 4.53 4.16
C LEU A 71 12.91 5.72 4.86
N VAL A 72 12.69 5.83 6.18
CA VAL A 72 13.36 6.83 7.04
C VAL A 72 14.43 6.16 7.89
N SER A 73 14.05 5.15 8.68
CA SER A 73 14.97 4.41 9.55
C SER A 73 14.41 3.03 9.91
N HIS A 74 15.26 2.09 10.33
CA HIS A 74 14.81 0.82 10.91
C HIS A 74 15.79 0.31 11.97
N ALA A 75 15.30 -0.47 12.94
CA ALA A 75 16.13 -1.08 13.97
C ALA A 75 15.53 -2.38 14.49
N VAL A 76 16.41 -3.29 14.92
CA VAL A 76 16.05 -4.54 15.59
C VAL A 76 16.76 -4.60 16.94
N LEU A 77 15.98 -4.75 18.00
CA LEU A 77 16.46 -4.92 19.36
C LEU A 77 16.21 -6.37 19.77
N ALA A 78 17.26 -7.18 19.73
CA ALA A 78 17.16 -8.61 20.04
C ALA A 78 16.70 -8.88 21.48
N ARG A 79 17.16 -8.05 22.42
CA ARG A 79 16.89 -8.20 23.86
C ARG A 79 16.67 -6.82 24.52
N PRO A 80 15.52 -6.18 24.28
CA PRO A 80 15.21 -4.89 24.89
C PRO A 80 15.16 -5.00 26.42
N ALA A 81 15.45 -3.90 27.10
CA ALA A 81 15.33 -3.82 28.56
C ALA A 81 13.86 -3.96 28.98
N ASP A 82 13.62 -4.55 30.15
CA ASP A 82 12.24 -4.87 30.59
C ASP A 82 11.42 -3.58 30.83
N SER A 83 12.05 -2.53 31.33
CA SER A 83 11.44 -1.20 31.49
C SER A 83 11.03 -0.57 30.16
N LEU A 84 11.83 -0.76 29.10
CA LEU A 84 11.51 -0.27 27.76
C LEU A 84 10.30 -1.03 27.20
N MET A 85 10.27 -2.35 27.36
CA MET A 85 9.15 -3.16 26.90
C MET A 85 7.84 -2.81 27.61
N ALA A 86 7.87 -2.55 28.92
CA ALA A 86 6.68 -2.12 29.67
C ALA A 86 6.13 -0.77 29.18
N TYR A 87 6.99 0.19 28.87
CA TYR A 87 6.59 1.48 28.32
C TYR A 87 5.98 1.34 26.91
N TRP A 88 6.63 0.52 26.06
CA TRP A 88 6.39 0.48 24.63
C TRP A 88 5.32 -0.54 24.18
N GLN A 89 4.99 -1.53 25.00
CA GLN A 89 3.93 -2.51 24.71
C GLN A 89 2.51 -1.99 24.98
N THR A 90 2.35 -0.80 25.55
CA THR A 90 1.02 -0.24 25.80
C THR A 90 0.28 -0.13 24.47
N PRO A 91 -0.81 -0.90 24.25
CA PRO A 91 -1.63 -0.71 23.07
C PRO A 91 -2.16 0.73 23.12
N ALA A 92 -2.19 1.41 21.98
CA ALA A 92 -3.00 2.61 21.88
C ALA A 92 -4.41 2.24 22.35
N ALA A 93 -4.92 2.98 23.35
CA ALA A 93 -6.23 2.71 23.94
C ALA A 93 -7.26 2.42 22.84
N ASP A 94 -7.92 1.30 23.04
CA ASP A 94 -8.91 0.68 22.17
C ASP A 94 -9.87 1.73 21.56
N ILE A 95 -9.82 1.92 20.23
CA ILE A 95 -10.83 2.74 19.53
C ILE A 95 -12.18 1.98 19.45
N THR A 96 -12.23 0.76 19.96
CA THR A 96 -13.38 -0.15 19.95
C THR A 96 -13.99 -0.40 21.33
N ALA A 97 -13.77 0.47 22.32
CA ALA A 97 -14.52 0.42 23.57
C ALA A 97 -15.86 1.21 23.50
N LYS A 98 -16.77 0.77 22.63
CA LYS A 98 -18.23 0.79 22.88
C LYS A 98 -18.93 -0.21 21.95
N ALA A 99 -18.97 -1.47 22.35
CA ALA A 99 -20.07 -2.33 21.96
C ALA A 99 -21.32 -1.86 22.74
N PRO A 100 -22.44 -1.46 22.09
CA PRO A 100 -23.72 -1.51 22.77
C PRO A 100 -24.04 -2.99 22.97
N ALA A 101 -24.10 -3.40 24.23
CA ALA A 101 -24.87 -4.56 24.63
C ALA A 101 -26.32 -4.27 24.26
N GLU A 102 -26.84 -4.97 23.24
CA GLU A 102 -28.27 -5.23 22.96
C GLU A 102 -28.35 -5.96 21.61
N ALA A 103 -28.01 -7.25 21.62
CA ALA A 103 -28.26 -8.17 20.52
C ALA A 103 -28.67 -9.54 21.06
N GLU A 104 -29.65 -9.54 21.97
CA GLU A 104 -30.35 -10.74 22.44
C GLU A 104 -31.85 -10.43 22.55
N ALA A 105 -32.49 -10.08 21.44
CA ALA A 105 -33.95 -9.93 21.38
C ALA A 105 -34.52 -10.04 19.94
N VAL A 106 -34.01 -10.97 19.13
CA VAL A 106 -34.60 -11.26 17.80
C VAL A 106 -34.56 -12.77 17.53
N ILE A 107 -35.27 -13.55 18.36
CA ILE A 107 -35.57 -14.97 18.05
C ILE A 107 -37.04 -15.33 18.27
N GLU A 108 -37.91 -14.36 18.56
CA GLU A 108 -39.32 -14.62 18.91
C GLU A 108 -40.29 -14.05 17.85
N ALA A 109 -40.07 -14.38 16.58
CA ALA A 109 -41.02 -14.02 15.50
C ALA A 109 -41.09 -15.01 14.33
N ALA A 110 -40.39 -16.15 14.39
CA ALA A 110 -40.36 -17.11 13.27
C ALA A 110 -41.30 -18.31 13.43
N GLU A 111 -42.00 -18.45 14.56
CA GLU A 111 -42.89 -19.59 14.84
C GLU A 111 -44.38 -19.23 14.63
N VAL A 112 -44.76 -18.62 13.50
CA VAL A 112 -46.19 -18.50 13.15
C VAL A 112 -46.43 -18.56 11.64
N ILE A 113 -45.95 -19.60 10.95
CA ILE A 113 -46.65 -20.03 9.72
C ILE A 113 -46.41 -21.54 9.50
N SER A 114 -47.27 -22.35 10.12
CA SER A 114 -47.51 -23.74 9.74
C SER A 114 -49.00 -23.89 9.49
N ALA A 115 -49.41 -24.00 8.22
CA ALA A 115 -50.52 -24.82 7.74
C ALA A 115 -50.85 -24.45 6.28
N GLU A 116 -50.37 -25.26 5.33
CA GLU A 116 -51.25 -26.06 4.45
C GLU A 116 -50.37 -26.88 3.49
N GLU A 117 -50.30 -28.19 3.73
CA GLU A 117 -49.91 -29.21 2.76
C GLU A 117 -51.15 -29.63 1.95
N THR A 118 -50.99 -29.74 0.63
CA THR A 118 -51.65 -30.66 -0.32
C THR A 118 -50.80 -30.60 -1.60
N GLU A 119 -50.51 -31.62 -2.40
CA GLU A 119 -50.75 -33.06 -2.46
C GLU A 119 -49.78 -33.57 -3.56
N GLU A 120 -49.22 -34.76 -3.31
CA GLU A 120 -48.77 -35.86 -4.20
C GLU A 120 -48.17 -35.69 -5.64
N ALA A 121 -47.26 -36.67 -5.88
CA ALA A 121 -46.98 -37.43 -7.12
C ALA A 121 -46.03 -36.81 -8.18
N GLU A 122 -45.10 -37.51 -8.83
CA GLU A 122 -44.46 -38.84 -8.76
C GLU A 122 -43.29 -38.82 -9.79
N GLU A 123 -42.30 -39.73 -9.63
CA GLU A 123 -41.48 -40.47 -10.65
C GLU A 123 -41.06 -39.83 -12.01
N THR A 124 -39.91 -40.10 -12.66
CA THR A 124 -38.83 -41.10 -12.57
C THR A 124 -37.71 -40.77 -13.59
N ALA A 125 -36.51 -41.32 -13.36
CA ALA A 125 -35.53 -41.86 -14.33
C ALA A 125 -34.83 -40.87 -15.31
N SER A 126 -33.53 -40.97 -15.65
CA SER A 126 -32.53 -42.06 -15.55
C SER A 126 -31.12 -41.55 -15.94
N ALA A 127 -30.09 -42.19 -15.33
CA ALA A 127 -28.80 -42.69 -15.86
C ALA A 127 -27.86 -41.75 -16.67
N ASP A 128 -26.66 -41.44 -16.14
CA ASP A 128 -25.34 -42.11 -16.37
C ASP A 128 -24.70 -41.76 -17.73
N THR A 129 -23.48 -41.21 -17.85
CA THR A 129 -22.19 -41.82 -17.52
C THR A 129 -21.03 -40.84 -17.78
N ALA A 130 -19.91 -41.09 -17.09
CA ALA A 130 -18.62 -40.41 -17.14
C ALA A 130 -17.85 -40.54 -18.47
N SER A 131 -16.86 -39.66 -18.69
CA SER A 131 -15.48 -40.10 -18.93
C SER A 131 -14.47 -38.95 -18.84
N ASP A 132 -13.35 -39.31 -18.24
CA ASP A 132 -12.13 -38.56 -17.95
C ASP A 132 -11.33 -38.09 -19.18
N ASP A 133 -10.40 -37.21 -18.84
CA ASP A 133 -8.96 -37.27 -19.18
C ASP A 133 -8.41 -36.16 -20.07
N ALA A 134 -7.36 -35.51 -19.52
CA ALA A 134 -6.46 -34.60 -20.21
C ALA A 134 -5.54 -35.41 -21.15
N PRO A 135 -4.74 -34.80 -22.05
CA PRO A 135 -3.40 -34.39 -21.58
C PRO A 135 -2.77 -33.22 -22.36
N ASP A 136 -1.53 -32.99 -21.93
CA ASP A 136 -0.54 -31.94 -22.14
C ASP A 136 0.21 -31.99 -23.50
N THR A 137 1.03 -30.95 -23.74
CA THR A 137 2.28 -30.88 -24.57
C THR A 137 2.37 -30.04 -25.88
N ALA A 138 3.27 -29.04 -25.80
CA ALA A 138 4.42 -28.72 -26.68
C ALA A 138 4.33 -27.90 -28.00
N ALA A 139 5.03 -26.75 -27.95
CA ALA A 139 6.09 -26.22 -28.86
C ALA A 139 5.80 -25.62 -30.27
N GLY A 140 6.55 -24.54 -30.60
CA GLY A 140 6.88 -24.04 -31.96
C GLY A 140 6.48 -22.59 -32.23
N SER A 141 7.37 -21.59 -32.08
CA SER A 141 8.15 -20.90 -33.15
C SER A 141 7.34 -20.39 -34.35
N ASP A 142 7.38 -19.08 -34.63
CA ASP A 142 7.95 -18.55 -35.88
C ASP A 142 7.89 -17.01 -35.96
N ASN A 143 9.07 -16.40 -36.10
CA ASN A 143 9.28 -15.02 -36.55
C ASN A 143 9.23 -14.97 -38.08
N VAL A 144 8.58 -13.96 -38.66
CA VAL A 144 8.82 -13.56 -40.05
C VAL A 144 9.17 -12.07 -40.10
N SER A 145 10.44 -11.83 -40.39
CA SER A 145 10.98 -10.58 -40.94
C SER A 145 10.70 -10.49 -42.44
N ILE A 146 10.66 -9.27 -43.01
CA ILE A 146 11.24 -8.85 -44.31
C ILE A 146 10.80 -7.38 -44.59
N ASP A 147 11.75 -6.44 -44.42
CA ASP A 147 12.29 -5.47 -45.40
C ASP A 147 11.45 -5.13 -46.66
N LYS A 148 11.39 -3.91 -47.24
CA LYS A 148 12.40 -2.85 -47.40
C LYS A 148 11.82 -1.62 -48.14
N ASP A 149 12.43 -0.45 -47.91
CA ASP A 149 12.73 0.69 -48.81
C ASP A 149 11.73 1.22 -49.86
N SER A 150 11.44 2.53 -49.80
CA SER A 150 11.87 3.50 -50.83
C SER A 150 11.51 4.96 -50.49
N ALA A 151 12.48 5.85 -50.74
CA ALA A 151 12.44 7.30 -50.57
C ALA A 151 11.75 8.02 -51.75
N ASP A 152 11.17 9.23 -51.52
CA ASP A 152 11.59 10.45 -52.24
C ASP A 152 10.93 11.79 -51.79
N LYS A 153 11.75 12.85 -51.87
CA LYS A 153 11.45 14.29 -52.14
C LYS A 153 10.63 15.17 -51.18
N ASN A 154 11.38 15.86 -50.32
CA ASN A 154 11.61 17.32 -50.30
C ASN A 154 10.46 18.27 -50.73
N ARG A 155 9.93 19.05 -49.78
CA ARG A 155 9.30 20.35 -50.06
C ARG A 155 9.56 21.33 -48.90
N ILE A 156 10.49 22.24 -49.17
CA ILE A 156 10.78 23.44 -48.38
C ILE A 156 9.59 24.39 -48.57
N ASP A 157 8.98 24.82 -47.47
CA ASP A 157 8.16 26.03 -47.45
C ASP A 157 8.54 26.90 -46.25
N LYS A 158 8.50 28.20 -46.52
CA LYS A 158 9.32 29.28 -45.99
C LYS A 158 8.55 30.10 -44.96
N GLU A 159 9.25 30.49 -43.89
CA GLU A 159 9.03 31.67 -43.01
C GLU A 159 7.60 32.02 -42.53
N ARG A 160 7.39 31.89 -41.21
CA ARG A 160 6.75 32.95 -40.40
C ARG A 160 7.47 33.11 -39.08
N THR A 161 8.33 34.13 -39.01
CA THR A 161 8.81 34.73 -37.77
C THR A 161 7.66 35.49 -37.12
N GLU A 162 6.97 34.84 -36.19
CA GLU A 162 6.23 35.53 -35.14
C GLU A 162 7.14 35.58 -33.92
N SER A 163 7.50 36.80 -33.51
CA SER A 163 8.25 37.09 -32.29
C SER A 163 7.40 36.70 -31.09
N GLU A 164 7.42 35.43 -30.72
CA GLU A 164 6.76 34.92 -29.53
C GLU A 164 7.59 35.34 -28.30
N ALA A 165 7.02 36.22 -27.47
CA ALA A 165 7.61 36.58 -26.19
C ALA A 165 7.85 35.30 -25.36
N PRO A 166 8.98 35.19 -24.64
CA PRO A 166 9.31 33.96 -23.93
C PRO A 166 8.19 33.61 -22.95
N PRO A 167 7.76 32.33 -22.89
CA PRO A 167 6.70 31.91 -21.97
C PRO A 167 7.10 32.27 -20.54
N ALA A 168 6.15 32.82 -19.77
CA ALA A 168 6.36 33.12 -18.37
C ALA A 168 6.94 31.88 -17.65
N PRO A 169 7.93 32.06 -16.77
CA PRO A 169 8.62 30.93 -16.16
C PRO A 169 7.62 30.03 -15.44
N ARG A 170 7.65 28.73 -15.74
CA ARG A 170 6.77 27.74 -15.10
C ARG A 170 7.07 27.71 -13.61
N VAL A 171 6.16 28.28 -12.82
CA VAL A 171 6.26 28.26 -11.37
C VAL A 171 6.07 26.83 -10.87
N SER A 172 7.15 26.21 -10.44
CA SER A 172 7.18 24.85 -9.87
C SER A 172 6.49 24.78 -8.50
N CYS A 173 6.65 25.83 -7.69
CA CYS A 173 6.23 25.87 -6.29
C CYS A 173 5.14 26.92 -6.05
N ASN A 174 3.90 26.48 -5.79
CA ASN A 174 2.77 27.35 -5.46
C ASN A 174 2.85 28.07 -4.09
N LEU A 175 3.91 27.83 -3.30
CA LEU A 175 4.10 28.41 -1.96
C LEU A 175 5.01 29.63 -1.99
N CYS A 176 6.11 29.57 -2.76
CA CYS A 176 7.08 30.66 -2.85
C CYS A 176 7.06 31.38 -4.19
N LEU A 177 6.39 30.81 -5.20
CA LEU A 177 6.26 31.36 -6.55
C LEU A 177 7.59 31.62 -7.28
N ASP A 178 8.68 31.06 -6.76
CA ASP A 178 10.03 31.21 -7.29
C ASP A 178 10.29 30.16 -8.40
N PRO A 179 10.61 30.58 -9.63
CA PRO A 179 10.95 29.67 -10.74
C PRO A 179 12.16 28.76 -10.48
N ALA A 180 13.10 29.18 -9.62
CA ALA A 180 14.28 28.41 -9.28
C ALA A 180 14.02 27.36 -8.19
N CYS A 181 12.85 27.39 -7.55
CA CYS A 181 12.47 26.41 -6.55
C CYS A 181 12.29 25.03 -7.20
N ARG A 182 12.86 23.98 -6.63
CA ARG A 182 12.73 22.60 -7.15
C ARG A 182 11.53 21.84 -6.60
N ARG A 183 10.73 22.45 -5.71
CA ARG A 183 9.58 21.81 -5.08
C ARG A 183 8.36 21.86 -6.00
N HIS A 184 7.68 20.72 -6.17
CA HIS A 184 6.44 20.60 -6.92
C HIS A 184 5.18 20.54 -6.02
N LYS A 185 4.00 20.74 -6.62
CA LYS A 185 2.71 20.61 -5.93
C LYS A 185 2.55 19.17 -5.41
N GLY A 186 2.29 19.02 -4.11
CA GLY A 186 2.17 17.72 -3.43
C GLY A 186 3.41 17.31 -2.65
N GLU A 187 4.57 17.91 -2.93
CA GLU A 187 5.80 17.58 -2.20
C GLU A 187 5.90 18.29 -0.85
N PRO A 188 6.58 17.66 0.14
CA PRO A 188 6.80 18.25 1.46
C PRO A 188 7.41 19.65 1.42
N ARG A 189 6.99 20.51 2.37
CA ARG A 189 7.40 21.92 2.41
C ARG A 189 8.91 22.11 2.61
N PHE A 190 9.60 21.18 3.26
CA PHE A 190 11.05 21.28 3.50
C PHE A 190 11.89 21.28 2.22
N ARG A 191 11.34 20.82 1.08
CA ARG A 191 11.98 20.91 -0.24
C ARG A 191 11.90 22.32 -0.85
N CYS A 192 11.15 23.24 -0.25
CA CYS A 192 11.06 24.63 -0.69
C CYS A 192 12.31 25.40 -0.27
N ILE A 193 12.95 26.10 -1.21
CA ILE A 193 14.12 26.96 -0.93
C ILE A 193 13.80 28.15 0.00
N HIS A 194 12.51 28.50 0.15
CA HIS A 194 12.02 29.59 1.01
C HIS A 194 11.35 29.06 2.30
N LEU A 195 11.84 27.95 2.85
CA LEU A 195 11.31 27.35 4.09
C LEU A 195 11.35 28.36 5.25
N GLY A 196 10.21 29.02 5.52
CA GLY A 196 10.05 30.02 6.59
C GLY A 196 9.44 31.35 6.14
N LYS A 197 9.49 31.67 4.84
CA LYS A 197 8.88 32.89 4.28
C LYS A 197 7.61 32.51 3.50
N ARG A 198 6.45 33.06 3.89
CA ARG A 198 5.23 32.97 3.08
C ARG A 198 5.16 34.20 2.18
N GLY A 199 5.31 34.01 0.87
CA GLY A 199 4.74 34.88 -0.16
C GLY A 199 5.19 36.33 -0.25
N LYS A 200 6.48 36.64 -0.06
CA LYS A 200 7.11 37.87 -0.60
C LYS A 200 8.56 37.59 -0.98
N VAL A 201 8.80 37.44 -2.28
CA VAL A 201 10.05 37.79 -2.94
C VAL A 201 9.71 38.94 -3.88
#